data_AF-A0A090BUK3-F1
#
_entry.id   AF-A0A090BUK3-F1
#
_cell.length_a   1.000
_cell.length_b   1.000
_cell.length_c   1.000
_cell.angle_alpha   90.00
_cell.angle_beta   90.00
_cell.angle_gamma   90.00
#
_symmetry.space_group_name_H-M   'P 1'
#
loop_
_entity.id
_entity.type
_entity.pdbx_description
1 polymer ?
#
loop_
_entity_poly.entity_id
_entity_poly.type
_entity_poly.pdbx_seq_one_letter_code
_entity_poly.pdbx_strand_id
1 'polypeptide(L)'
;MAEIEKSSMEIAEIVGSAMRDFNSAMKYREDLSIRIGKRTTQIIRFSMFGIVLLMAAIIMLLYILTSKMSHMTVHLEEIGTRMQTVNQNVAFIATNIQKINLSVEQMEQSVEGLNTSLEIMPIMNTAISKISQDMGNLNQNMGTLSSDVTAIRYPLNNMSIDLARMGEQVVGVNRTLGIMGHDADRMMTPMKFLPFPP
;
A
#
# COMPACT_ATOMS: atom_id res chain seq x y z
N MET A 1 47.22 -136.42 -9.72
CA MET A 1 47.13 -135.69 -8.43
C MET A 1 48.10 -134.49 -8.39
N ALA A 2 49.36 -134.62 -8.82
CA ALA A 2 50.31 -133.49 -8.87
C ALA A 2 49.93 -132.33 -9.84
N GLU A 3 49.17 -132.61 -10.90
CA GLU A 3 48.78 -131.59 -11.90
C GLU A 3 47.65 -130.66 -11.41
N ILE A 4 46.77 -131.16 -10.53
CA ILE A 4 45.69 -130.39 -9.89
C ILE A 4 46.27 -129.44 -8.83
N GLU A 5 47.30 -129.88 -8.11
CA GLU A 5 47.98 -129.09 -7.09
C GLU A 5 48.75 -127.89 -7.70
N LYS A 6 49.41 -128.09 -8.85
CA LYS A 6 50.08 -127.01 -9.59
C LYS A 6 49.10 -125.96 -10.13
N SER A 7 47.96 -126.40 -10.68
CA SER A 7 46.90 -125.47 -11.13
C SER A 7 46.30 -124.66 -9.98
N SER A 8 46.11 -125.28 -8.81
CA SER A 8 45.62 -124.56 -7.62
C SER A 8 46.63 -123.54 -7.07
N MET A 9 47.93 -123.80 -7.20
CA MET A 9 49.00 -122.89 -6.80
C MET A 9 49.16 -121.71 -7.78
N GLU A 10 49.06 -121.95 -9.08
CA GLU A 10 49.03 -120.88 -10.10
C GLU A 10 47.79 -119.99 -9.94
N ILE A 11 46.62 -120.56 -9.64
CA ILE A 11 45.40 -119.78 -9.35
C ILE A 11 45.58 -118.96 -8.08
N ALA A 12 46.16 -119.51 -7.01
CA ALA A 12 46.43 -118.77 -5.78
C ALA A 12 47.44 -117.63 -5.98
N GLU A 13 48.45 -117.82 -6.84
CA GLU A 13 49.42 -116.79 -7.19
C GLU A 13 48.80 -115.67 -8.04
N ILE A 14 47.97 -116.03 -9.03
CA ILE A 14 47.21 -115.06 -9.84
C ILE A 14 46.25 -114.26 -8.95
N VAL A 15 45.52 -114.90 -8.04
CA VAL A 15 44.62 -114.24 -7.09
C VAL A 15 45.40 -113.36 -6.11
N GLY A 16 46.55 -113.84 -5.61
CA GLY A 16 47.44 -113.09 -4.72
C GLY A 16 48.11 -111.89 -5.41
N SER A 17 48.42 -111.98 -6.70
CA SER A 17 48.87 -110.84 -7.52
C SER A 17 47.72 -109.86 -7.77
N ALA A 18 46.55 -110.35 -8.17
CA ALA A 18 45.37 -109.51 -8.44
C ALA A 18 44.89 -108.75 -7.20
N MET A 19 44.94 -109.36 -6.00
CA MET A 19 44.61 -108.66 -4.76
C MET A 19 45.66 -107.61 -4.38
N ARG A 20 46.94 -107.85 -4.67
CA ARG A 20 48.01 -106.85 -4.45
C ARG A 20 47.86 -105.67 -5.42
N ASP A 21 47.52 -105.94 -6.67
CA ASP A 21 47.27 -104.92 -7.69
C ASP A 21 46.00 -104.13 -7.37
N PHE A 22 44.93 -104.79 -6.94
CA PHE A 22 43.69 -104.15 -6.50
C PHE A 22 43.91 -103.26 -5.26
N ASN A 23 44.64 -103.76 -4.26
CA ASN A 23 44.97 -102.99 -3.06
C ASN A 23 45.85 -101.76 -3.41
N SER A 24 46.78 -101.93 -4.35
CA SER A 24 47.64 -100.83 -4.83
C SER A 24 46.83 -99.79 -5.62
N ALA A 25 45.91 -100.23 -6.49
CA ALA A 25 44.99 -99.37 -7.22
C ALA A 25 44.01 -98.63 -6.28
N MET A 26 43.55 -99.28 -5.21
CA MET A 26 42.67 -98.67 -4.21
C MET A 26 43.39 -97.59 -3.41
N LYS A 27 44.64 -97.84 -3.00
CA LYS A 27 45.50 -96.81 -2.36
C LYS A 27 45.79 -95.64 -3.29
N TYR A 28 46.04 -95.90 -4.57
CA TYR A 28 46.25 -94.83 -5.55
C TYR A 28 44.99 -93.95 -5.73
N ARG A 29 43.81 -94.58 -5.78
CA ARG A 29 42.52 -93.86 -5.86
C ARG A 29 42.24 -93.04 -4.60
N GLU A 30 42.55 -93.57 -3.42
CA GLU A 30 42.40 -92.86 -2.14
C GLU A 30 43.33 -91.64 -2.05
N ASP A 31 44.61 -91.78 -2.41
CA ASP A 31 45.55 -90.65 -2.45
C ASP A 31 45.10 -89.59 -3.46
N LEU A 32 44.59 -90.01 -4.62
CA LEU A 32 44.07 -89.11 -5.64
C LEU A 32 42.82 -88.36 -5.13
N SER A 33 41.92 -89.04 -4.40
CA SER A 33 40.76 -88.42 -3.76
C SER A 33 41.16 -87.41 -2.67
N ILE A 34 42.12 -87.76 -1.81
CA ILE A 34 42.65 -86.87 -0.76
C ILE A 34 43.32 -85.64 -1.38
N ARG A 35 44.09 -85.83 -2.46
CA ARG A 35 44.76 -84.73 -3.17
C ARG A 35 43.78 -83.80 -3.86
N ILE A 36 42.74 -84.34 -4.51
CA ILE A 36 41.65 -83.55 -5.08
C ILE A 36 40.92 -82.79 -3.97
N GLY A 37 40.60 -83.47 -2.86
CA GLY A 37 39.95 -82.87 -1.68
C GLY A 37 40.72 -81.70 -1.08
N LYS A 38 42.06 -81.77 -1.02
CA LYS A 38 42.90 -80.66 -0.55
C LYS A 38 42.85 -79.46 -1.49
N ARG A 39 42.89 -79.66 -2.81
CA ARG A 39 42.81 -78.58 -3.81
C ARG A 39 41.43 -77.93 -3.85
N THR A 40 40.35 -78.72 -3.79
CA THR A 40 38.97 -78.18 -3.75
C THR A 40 38.71 -77.42 -2.46
N THR A 41 39.20 -77.91 -1.31
CA THR A 41 39.13 -77.20 -0.03
C THR A 41 39.84 -75.85 -0.08
N GLN A 42 41.00 -75.78 -0.73
CA GLN A 42 41.75 -74.54 -0.87
C GLN A 42 41.03 -73.53 -1.76
N ILE A 43 40.42 -73.98 -2.87
CA ILE A 43 39.56 -73.14 -3.74
C ILE A 43 38.36 -72.59 -2.96
N ILE A 44 37.70 -73.42 -2.15
CA ILE A 44 36.58 -72.99 -1.30
C ILE A 44 37.02 -71.95 -0.28
N ARG A 45 38.20 -72.11 0.34
CA ARG A 45 38.72 -71.11 1.29
C ARG A 45 39.02 -69.78 0.61
N PHE A 46 39.67 -69.79 -0.56
CA PHE A 46 39.89 -68.55 -1.33
C PHE A 46 38.57 -67.90 -1.78
N SER A 47 37.59 -68.70 -2.21
CA SER A 47 36.24 -68.23 -2.55
C SER A 47 35.53 -67.59 -1.35
N MET A 48 35.65 -68.21 -0.17
CA MET A 48 35.09 -67.69 1.08
C MET A 48 35.70 -66.33 1.46
N PHE A 49 37.01 -66.16 1.31
CA PHE A 49 37.64 -64.85 1.51
C PHE A 49 37.10 -63.78 0.53
N GLY A 50 36.90 -64.15 -0.74
CA GLY A 50 36.31 -63.25 -1.73
C GLY A 50 34.89 -62.82 -1.38
N ILE A 51 34.04 -63.76 -0.94
CA ILE A 51 32.67 -63.48 -0.53
C ILE A 51 32.63 -62.60 0.73
N VAL A 52 33.50 -62.84 1.71
CA VAL A 52 33.58 -62.02 2.93
C VAL A 52 33.97 -60.58 2.61
N LEU A 53 34.94 -60.37 1.72
CA LEU A 53 35.31 -59.03 1.25
C LEU A 53 34.16 -58.34 0.52
N LEU A 54 33.44 -59.07 -0.32
CA LEU A 54 32.29 -58.54 -1.05
C LEU A 54 31.15 -58.17 -0.09
N MET A 55 30.86 -59.01 0.90
CA MET A 55 29.91 -58.71 1.98
C MET A 55 30.30 -57.45 2.75
N ALA A 56 31.57 -57.31 3.14
CA ALA A 56 32.05 -56.11 3.83
C ALA A 56 31.90 -54.86 2.96
N ALA A 57 32.18 -54.95 1.66
CA ALA A 57 31.99 -53.84 0.72
C ALA A 57 30.51 -53.45 0.58
N ILE A 58 29.59 -54.41 0.48
CA ILE A 58 28.15 -54.14 0.42
C ILE A 58 27.68 -53.45 1.71
N ILE A 59 28.10 -53.96 2.88
CA ILE A 59 27.73 -53.35 4.18
C ILE A 59 28.25 -51.91 4.26
N MET A 60 29.48 -51.65 3.81
CA MET A 60 30.05 -50.31 3.78
C MET A 60 29.25 -49.37 2.86
N LEU A 61 28.86 -49.85 1.67
CA LEU A 61 28.03 -49.08 0.74
C LEU A 61 26.64 -48.79 1.31
N LEU A 62 26.01 -49.76 1.97
CA LEU A 62 24.73 -49.56 2.65
C LEU A 62 24.86 -48.51 3.74
N TYR A 63 25.91 -48.55 4.55
CA TYR A 63 26.16 -47.55 5.58
C TYR A 63 26.27 -46.14 5.00
N ILE A 64 27.07 -45.97 3.93
CA ILE A 64 27.23 -44.67 3.25
C ILE A 64 25.89 -44.20 2.67
N LEU A 65 25.13 -45.10 2.05
CA LEU A 65 23.83 -44.76 1.46
C LEU A 65 22.84 -44.30 2.52
N THR A 66 22.73 -45.03 3.64
CA THR A 66 21.86 -44.66 4.77
C THR A 66 22.27 -43.32 5.37
N SER A 67 23.57 -43.08 5.55
CA SER A 67 24.06 -41.79 6.04
C SER A 67 23.68 -40.64 5.08
N LYS A 68 23.93 -40.81 3.78
CA LYS A 68 23.58 -39.79 2.77
C LYS A 68 22.06 -39.54 2.71
N MET A 69 21.25 -40.58 2.80
CA MET A 69 19.80 -40.44 2.85
C MET A 69 19.36 -39.65 4.08
N SER A 70 19.95 -39.91 5.25
CA SER A 70 19.65 -39.15 6.47
C SER A 70 19.97 -37.65 6.32
N HIS A 71 21.13 -37.32 5.76
CA HIS A 71 21.48 -35.92 5.46
C HIS A 71 20.51 -35.28 4.46
N MET A 72 20.09 -36.02 3.44
CA MET A 72 19.12 -35.53 2.47
C MET A 72 17.75 -35.27 3.11
N THR A 73 17.29 -36.14 4.02
CA THR A 73 16.05 -35.93 4.77
C THR A 73 16.08 -34.64 5.58
N VAL A 74 17.19 -34.36 6.28
CA VAL A 74 17.34 -33.10 7.03
C VAL A 74 17.28 -31.88 6.11
N HIS A 75 17.96 -31.91 4.97
CA HIS A 75 17.89 -30.81 4.00
C HIS A 75 16.49 -30.62 3.41
N LEU A 76 15.74 -31.69 3.18
CA LEU A 76 14.35 -31.59 2.71
C LEU A 76 13.44 -30.95 3.77
N GLU A 77 13.68 -31.24 5.05
CA GLU A 77 12.97 -30.60 6.17
C GLU A 77 13.31 -29.10 6.29
N GLU A 78 14.57 -28.74 6.13
CA GLU A 78 15.00 -27.33 6.06
C GLU A 78 14.35 -26.59 4.89
N ILE A 79 14.28 -27.22 3.71
CA ILE A 79 13.59 -26.67 2.53
C ILE A 79 12.10 -26.49 2.83
N GLY A 80 11.45 -27.47 3.46
CA GLY A 80 10.05 -27.37 3.88
C GLY A 80 9.79 -26.18 4.80
N THR A 81 10.67 -26.00 5.79
CA THR A 81 10.60 -24.86 6.72
C THR A 81 10.78 -23.52 6.00
N ARG A 82 11.78 -23.42 5.12
CA ARG A 82 12.00 -22.20 4.31
C ARG A 82 10.82 -21.90 3.40
N MET A 83 10.21 -22.92 2.79
CA MET A 83 9.01 -22.76 1.96
C MET A 83 7.82 -22.25 2.77
N GLN A 84 7.65 -22.71 4.01
CA GLN A 84 6.64 -22.17 4.91
C GLN A 84 6.86 -20.67 5.19
N THR A 85 8.10 -20.26 5.46
CA THR A 85 8.44 -18.84 5.62
C THR A 85 8.16 -18.03 4.36
N VAL A 86 8.53 -18.56 3.18
CA VAL A 86 8.23 -17.91 1.89
C VAL A 86 6.72 -17.72 1.72
N ASN A 87 5.91 -18.74 2.04
CA ASN A 87 4.45 -18.65 1.95
C ASN A 87 3.89 -17.55 2.87
N GLN A 88 4.37 -17.48 4.12
CA GLN A 88 3.99 -16.42 5.06
C GLN A 88 4.36 -15.02 4.53
N ASN A 89 5.57 -14.87 3.97
CA ASN A 89 6.01 -13.61 3.39
C ASN A 89 5.15 -13.21 2.18
N VAL A 90 4.79 -14.15 1.31
CA VAL A 90 3.91 -13.92 0.16
C VAL A 90 2.52 -13.47 0.63
N ALA A 91 1.96 -14.11 1.65
CA ALA A 91 0.68 -13.70 2.23
C ALA A 91 0.75 -12.28 2.81
N PHE A 92 1.83 -11.95 3.53
CA PHE A 92 2.05 -10.59 4.07
C PHE A 92 2.17 -9.54 2.95
N ILE A 93 2.91 -9.85 1.88
CA ILE A 93 3.03 -8.98 0.70
C ILE A 93 1.65 -8.76 0.07
N ALA A 94 0.84 -9.80 -0.10
CA ALA A 94 -0.52 -9.67 -0.65
C ALA A 94 -1.39 -8.72 0.17
N THR A 95 -1.37 -8.84 1.51
CA THR A 95 -2.08 -7.91 2.40
C THR A 95 -1.56 -6.47 2.27
N ASN A 96 -0.25 -6.27 2.14
CA ASN A 96 0.30 -4.92 1.97
C ASN A 96 -0.08 -4.31 0.61
N ILE A 97 -0.10 -5.10 -0.46
CA ILE A 97 -0.58 -4.64 -1.77
C ILE A 97 -2.03 -4.19 -1.69
N GLN A 98 -2.90 -4.91 -0.97
CA GLN A 98 -4.28 -4.48 -0.75
C GLN A 98 -4.37 -3.14 -0.02
N LYS A 99 -3.56 -2.93 1.02
CA LYS A 99 -3.50 -1.64 1.74
C LYS A 99 -3.01 -0.49 0.85
N ILE A 100 -2.02 -0.76 -0.01
CA ILE A 100 -1.51 0.23 -0.97
C ILE A 100 -2.61 0.61 -1.96
N ASN A 101 -3.34 -0.37 -2.51
CA ASN A 101 -4.45 -0.08 -3.44
C ASN A 101 -5.51 0.83 -2.78
N LEU A 102 -5.94 0.53 -1.56
CA LEU A 102 -6.88 1.38 -0.83
C LEU A 102 -6.34 2.80 -0.58
N SER A 103 -5.04 2.92 -0.28
CA SER A 103 -4.41 4.23 -0.08
C SER A 103 -4.35 5.04 -1.38
N VAL A 104 -4.11 4.37 -2.51
CA VAL A 104 -4.11 4.99 -3.84
C VAL A 104 -5.51 5.46 -4.22
N GLU A 105 -6.55 4.66 -3.99
CA GLU A 105 -7.96 5.05 -4.22
C GLU A 105 -8.34 6.29 -3.38
N GLN A 106 -7.94 6.33 -2.11
CA GLN A 106 -8.18 7.51 -1.25
C GLN A 106 -7.43 8.76 -1.73
N MET A 107 -6.22 8.59 -2.25
CA MET A 107 -5.45 9.68 -2.84
C MET A 107 -6.11 10.20 -4.10
N GLU A 108 -6.63 9.33 -4.96
CA GLU A 108 -7.38 9.70 -6.16
C GLU A 108 -8.61 10.56 -5.81
N GLN A 109 -9.43 10.12 -4.84
CA GLN A 109 -10.57 10.90 -4.34
C GLN A 109 -10.15 12.27 -3.77
N SER A 110 -9.02 12.31 -3.06
CA SER A 110 -8.51 13.57 -2.51
C SER A 110 -8.07 14.54 -3.61
N VAL A 111 -7.44 14.02 -4.66
CA VAL A 111 -7.02 14.81 -5.84
C VAL A 111 -8.24 15.31 -6.61
N GLU A 112 -9.28 14.49 -6.78
CA GLU A 112 -10.55 14.92 -7.38
C GLU A 112 -11.18 16.08 -6.58
N GLY A 113 -11.25 15.96 -5.25
CA GLY A 113 -11.77 17.02 -4.39
C GLY A 113 -10.98 18.33 -4.47
N LEU A 114 -9.65 18.24 -4.61
CA LEU A 114 -8.81 19.42 -4.87
C LEU A 114 -9.11 20.02 -6.24
N ASN A 115 -9.30 19.20 -7.27
CA ASN A 115 -9.62 19.69 -8.60
C ASN A 115 -10.95 20.46 -8.62
N THR A 116 -12.00 19.92 -7.97
CA THR A 116 -13.27 20.65 -7.79
C THR A 116 -13.09 21.97 -7.04
N SER A 117 -12.24 21.99 -6.01
CA SER A 117 -11.96 23.23 -5.26
C SER A 117 -11.23 24.27 -6.12
N LEU A 118 -10.32 23.84 -6.99
CA LEU A 118 -9.61 24.70 -7.93
C LEU A 118 -10.53 25.27 -9.01
N GLU A 119 -11.53 24.51 -9.47
CA GLU A 119 -12.54 24.99 -10.43
C GLU A 119 -13.37 26.17 -9.90
N ILE A 120 -13.51 26.33 -8.59
CA ILE A 120 -14.24 27.44 -7.97
C ILE A 120 -13.41 28.73 -7.91
N MET A 121 -12.08 28.65 -7.92
CA MET A 121 -11.21 29.85 -7.78
C MET A 121 -11.43 30.92 -8.86
N PRO A 122 -11.57 30.59 -10.16
CA PRO A 122 -11.86 31.59 -11.19
C PRO A 122 -13.18 32.33 -10.97
N ILE A 123 -14.19 31.62 -10.45
CA ILE A 123 -15.50 32.20 -10.12
C ILE A 123 -15.33 33.20 -8.97
N MET A 124 -14.60 32.83 -7.92
CA MET A 124 -14.31 33.76 -6.81
C MET A 124 -13.53 34.98 -7.29
N ASN A 125 -12.51 34.79 -8.14
CA ASN A 125 -11.73 35.91 -8.67
C ASN A 125 -12.60 36.87 -9.48
N THR A 126 -13.54 36.34 -10.27
CA THR A 126 -14.51 37.14 -11.01
C THR A 126 -15.44 37.90 -10.07
N ALA A 127 -15.94 37.25 -9.02
CA ALA A 127 -16.80 37.87 -8.02
C ALA A 127 -16.07 39.01 -7.26
N ILE A 128 -14.82 38.77 -6.86
CA ILE A 128 -13.98 39.79 -6.20
C ILE A 128 -13.73 40.98 -7.14
N SER A 129 -13.43 40.73 -8.41
CA SER A 129 -13.25 41.79 -9.41
C SER A 129 -14.51 42.64 -9.56
N LYS A 130 -15.69 42.00 -9.60
CA LYS A 130 -16.98 42.70 -9.66
C LYS A 130 -17.23 43.55 -8.40
N ILE A 131 -16.99 43.00 -7.21
CA ILE A 131 -17.10 43.74 -5.94
C ILE A 131 -16.17 44.96 -5.96
N SER A 132 -14.94 44.81 -6.46
CA SER A 132 -14.00 45.92 -6.59
C SER A 132 -14.51 47.02 -7.53
N GLN A 133 -15.15 46.66 -8.65
CA GLN A 133 -15.77 47.62 -9.57
C GLN A 133 -16.96 48.32 -8.92
N ASP A 134 -17.85 47.58 -8.26
CA ASP A 134 -19.01 48.13 -7.57
C ASP A 134 -18.58 49.12 -6.46
N MET A 135 -17.52 48.79 -5.71
CA MET A 135 -16.94 49.70 -4.71
C MET A 135 -16.36 50.97 -5.35
N GLY A 136 -15.71 50.84 -6.51
CA GLY A 136 -15.21 51.97 -7.29
C GLY A 136 -16.35 52.92 -7.72
N ASN A 137 -17.44 52.35 -8.23
CA ASN A 137 -18.64 53.10 -8.60
C ASN A 137 -19.31 53.78 -7.40
N LEU A 138 -19.41 53.08 -6.26
CA LEU A 138 -19.93 53.66 -5.02
C LEU A 138 -19.10 54.87 -4.56
N ASN A 139 -17.76 54.77 -4.64
CA ASN A 139 -16.88 55.87 -4.27
C ASN A 139 -17.08 57.10 -5.18
N GLN A 140 -17.25 56.89 -6.48
CA GLN A 140 -17.58 57.97 -7.43
C GLN A 140 -18.94 58.61 -7.10
N ASN A 141 -19.97 57.80 -6.88
CA ASN A 141 -21.31 58.29 -6.53
C ASN A 141 -21.28 59.11 -5.22
N MET A 142 -20.51 58.66 -4.22
CA MET A 142 -20.33 59.40 -2.97
C MET A 142 -19.61 60.74 -3.19
N GLY A 143 -18.62 60.79 -4.09
CA GLY A 143 -17.97 62.02 -4.52
C GLY A 143 -18.95 63.00 -5.17
N THR A 144 -19.78 62.52 -6.09
CA THR A 144 -20.84 63.33 -6.73
C THR A 144 -21.82 63.86 -5.70
N LEU A 145 -22.33 62.99 -4.81
CA LEU A 145 -23.26 63.39 -3.75
C LEU A 145 -22.65 64.45 -2.83
N SER A 146 -21.37 64.30 -2.47
CA SER A 146 -20.65 65.30 -1.67
C SER A 146 -20.57 66.66 -2.39
N SER A 147 -20.36 66.64 -3.71
CA SER A 147 -20.36 67.86 -4.53
C SER A 147 -21.75 68.49 -4.58
N ASP A 148 -22.80 67.70 -4.79
CA ASP A 148 -24.19 68.17 -4.83
C ASP A 148 -24.61 68.82 -3.50
N VAL A 149 -24.28 68.18 -2.37
CA VAL A 149 -24.51 68.73 -1.03
C VAL A 149 -23.79 70.07 -0.84
N THR A 150 -22.56 70.18 -1.35
CA THR A 150 -21.79 71.44 -1.30
C THR A 150 -22.42 72.51 -2.20
N ALA A 151 -22.89 72.14 -3.39
CA ALA A 151 -23.54 73.05 -4.33
C ALA A 151 -24.86 73.60 -3.79
N ILE A 152 -25.68 72.77 -3.10
CA ILE A 152 -26.95 73.18 -2.47
C ILE A 152 -26.73 74.21 -1.36
N ARG A 153 -25.53 74.27 -0.76
CA ARG A 153 -25.22 75.24 0.30
C ARG A 153 -25.36 76.69 -0.15
N TYR A 154 -25.05 77.01 -1.41
CA TYR A 154 -25.13 78.37 -1.94
C TYR A 154 -26.57 78.88 -2.09
N PRO A 155 -27.49 78.20 -2.80
CA PRO A 155 -28.88 78.62 -2.87
C PRO A 155 -29.57 78.62 -1.51
N LEU A 156 -29.26 77.69 -0.59
CA LEU A 156 -29.78 77.75 0.78
C LEU A 156 -29.34 79.01 1.53
N ASN A 157 -28.08 79.43 1.37
CA ASN A 157 -27.59 80.68 1.95
C ASN A 157 -28.31 81.91 1.35
N ASN A 158 -28.50 81.93 0.02
CA ASN A 158 -29.23 83.01 -0.64
C ASN A 158 -30.70 83.05 -0.19
N MET A 159 -31.37 81.90 -0.13
CA MET A 159 -32.72 81.79 0.43
C MET A 159 -32.79 82.32 1.86
N SER A 160 -31.79 82.00 2.71
CA SER A 160 -31.73 82.52 4.07
C SER A 160 -31.65 84.05 4.10
N ILE A 161 -30.90 84.67 3.18
CA ILE A 161 -30.79 86.12 3.04
C ILE A 161 -32.12 86.71 2.54
N ASP A 162 -32.73 86.10 1.52
CA ASP A 162 -34.00 86.55 0.95
C ASP A 162 -35.13 86.48 1.98
N LEU A 163 -35.20 85.41 2.78
CA LEU A 163 -36.13 85.27 3.89
C LEU A 163 -35.93 86.35 4.96
N ALA A 164 -34.68 86.70 5.29
CA ALA A 164 -34.38 87.78 6.22
C ALA A 164 -34.87 89.15 5.68
N ARG A 165 -34.64 89.41 4.39
CA ARG A 165 -35.13 90.62 3.71
C ARG A 165 -36.66 90.67 3.63
N MET A 166 -37.32 89.55 3.36
CA MET A 166 -38.77 89.45 3.41
C MET A 166 -39.29 89.74 4.83
N GLY A 167 -38.62 89.24 5.87
CA GLY A 167 -38.94 89.56 7.26
C GLY A 167 -38.91 91.06 7.54
N GLU A 168 -37.85 91.75 7.11
CA GLU A 168 -37.72 93.22 7.20
C GLU A 168 -38.87 93.94 6.47
N GLN A 169 -39.19 93.51 5.24
CA GLN A 169 -40.29 94.08 4.46
C GLN A 169 -41.65 93.90 5.13
N VAL A 170 -41.94 92.71 5.67
CA VAL A 170 -43.18 92.42 6.40
C VAL A 170 -43.29 93.30 7.64
N VAL A 171 -42.20 93.50 8.39
CA VAL A 171 -42.18 94.44 9.52
C VAL A 171 -42.47 95.87 9.06
N GLY A 172 -41.89 96.29 7.93
CA GLY A 172 -42.15 97.59 7.31
C GLY A 172 -43.63 97.77 6.96
N VAL A 173 -44.23 96.81 6.25
CA VAL A 173 -45.66 96.80 5.92
C VAL A 173 -46.52 96.83 7.17
N ASN A 174 -46.18 96.04 8.20
CA ASN A 174 -46.90 96.00 9.46
C ASN A 174 -46.87 97.36 10.19
N ARG A 175 -45.74 98.07 10.17
CA ARG A 175 -45.66 99.45 10.70
C ARG A 175 -46.56 100.40 9.91
N THR A 176 -46.52 100.35 8.59
CA THR A 176 -47.36 101.20 7.74
C THR A 176 -48.85 100.93 7.95
N LEU A 177 -49.25 99.65 8.02
CA LEU A 177 -50.61 99.25 8.35
C LEU A 177 -51.01 99.67 9.76
N GLY A 178 -50.10 99.61 10.74
CA GLY A 178 -50.35 100.13 12.09
C GLY A 178 -50.59 101.64 12.10
N ILE A 179 -49.82 102.42 11.34
CA ILE A 179 -50.04 103.87 11.19
C ILE A 179 -51.38 104.12 10.50
N MET A 180 -51.67 103.42 9.38
CA MET A 180 -52.96 103.53 8.69
C MET A 180 -54.14 103.15 9.59
N GLY A 181 -54.01 102.13 10.43
CA GLY A 181 -55.02 101.75 11.41
C GLY A 181 -55.27 102.85 12.43
N HIS A 182 -54.20 103.44 12.97
CA HIS A 182 -54.31 104.58 13.89
C HIS A 182 -54.91 105.83 13.20
N ASP A 183 -54.59 106.08 11.94
CA ASP A 183 -55.19 107.18 11.16
C ASP A 183 -56.68 106.93 10.89
N ALA A 184 -57.05 105.70 10.54
CA ALA A 184 -58.46 105.29 10.37
C ALA A 184 -59.24 105.45 11.69
N ASP A 185 -58.67 105.05 12.83
CA ASP A 185 -59.27 105.26 14.16
C ASP A 185 -59.49 106.74 14.48
N ARG A 186 -58.56 107.62 14.07
CA ARG A 186 -58.72 109.07 14.19
C ARG A 186 -59.79 109.65 13.26
N MET A 187 -59.97 109.08 12.08
CA MET A 187 -61.03 109.48 11.15
C MET A 187 -62.41 109.00 11.63
N MET A 188 -62.45 107.88 12.35
CA MET A 188 -63.69 107.33 12.95
C MET A 188 -64.07 107.99 14.28
N THR A 189 -63.18 108.80 14.89
CA THR A 189 -63.54 109.54 16.09
C THR A 189 -64.46 110.71 15.71
N PRO A 190 -65.60 110.92 16.41
CA PRO A 190 -66.60 111.90 16.01
C PRO A 190 -65.99 113.30 15.93
N MET A 191 -66.03 113.91 14.75
CA MET A 191 -65.57 115.29 14.55
C MET A 191 -66.31 116.18 15.54
N LYS A 192 -65.55 116.82 16.44
CA LYS A 192 -66.11 117.81 17.37
C LYS A 192 -66.62 118.98 16.52
N PHE A 193 -67.93 119.00 16.31
CA PHE A 193 -68.65 120.10 15.68
C PHE A 193 -68.39 121.36 16.50
N LEU A 194 -67.61 122.29 15.95
CA LEU A 194 -67.33 123.56 16.61
C LEU A 194 -68.63 124.37 16.70
N PRO A 195 -68.91 125.03 17.85
CA PRO A 195 -70.12 125.81 18.04
C PRO A 195 -70.04 127.12 17.26
N PHE A 196 -71.09 127.44 16.49
CA PHE A 196 -71.28 128.76 15.90
C PHE A 196 -71.57 129.79 17.02
N PRO A 197 -70.86 130.93 17.09
CA PRO A 197 -71.25 132.05 17.93
C PRO A 197 -72.34 132.91 17.26
N PRO A 198 -73.15 133.63 18.06
CA PRO A 198 -74.40 134.30 17.65
C PRO A 198 -74.22 135.47 16.69
#